data_AF-A0A2N2CP45-F1
#
_entry.id   AF-A0A2N2CP45-F1
#
_cell.length_a   1.000
_cell.length_b   1.000
_cell.length_c   1.000
_cell.angle_alpha   90.00
_cell.angle_beta   90.00
_cell.angle_gamma   90.00
#
_symmetry.space_group_name_H-M   'P 1'
#
loop_
_entity.id
_entity.type
_entity.pdbx_description
1 polymer ?
#
loop_
_entity_poly.entity_id
_entity_poly.type
_entity_poly.pdbx_seq_one_letter_code
_entity_poly.pdbx_strand_id
1 'polypeptide(L)'
;FCLFIGSFFSFLAIRTKSFLPASIAHGSLNGFAAISIWFTLGTPNPFIGPLPTGIIGGIGLIIVGIICFVWVDRKNTAVKP
;
A
#
# COMPACT_ATOMS: atom_id res chain seq x y z
N PHE A 1 7.00 2.54 3.43
CA PHE A 1 6.10 1.38 3.22
C PHE A 1 4.86 1.44 4.11
N CYS A 2 4.95 1.22 5.42
CA CYS A 2 3.77 1.09 6.30
C CYS A 2 2.84 2.31 6.30
N LEU A 3 3.37 3.54 6.33
CA LEU A 3 2.56 4.76 6.33
C LEU A 3 1.69 4.87 5.06
N PHE A 4 2.29 4.63 3.89
CA PHE A 4 1.60 4.75 2.59
C PHE A 4 0.55 3.64 2.41
N ILE A 5 0.87 2.42 2.82
CA ILE A 5 -0.09 1.30 2.80
C ILE A 5 -1.22 1.52 3.80
N GLY A 6 -0.92 2.03 5.00
CA GLY A 6 -1.93 2.41 5.97
C GLY A 6 -2.91 3.44 5.42
N SER A 7 -2.42 4.43 4.67
CA SER A 7 -3.27 5.40 3.97
C SER A 7 -4.17 4.74 2.91
N PHE A 8 -3.64 3.78 2.14
CA PHE A 8 -4.41 3.03 1.16
C PHE A 8 -5.51 2.17 1.82
N PHE A 9 -5.17 1.46 2.90
CA PHE A 9 -6.15 0.64 3.64
C PHE A 9 -7.20 1.48 4.35
N SER A 10 -6.81 2.61 4.93
CA SER A 10 -7.74 3.57 5.54
C SER A 10 -8.72 4.11 4.49
N PHE A 11 -8.22 4.50 3.32
CA PHE A 11 -9.07 4.89 2.19
C PHE A 11 -10.05 3.77 1.83
N LEU A 12 -9.59 2.53 1.70
CA LEU A 12 -10.45 1.40 1.34
C LEU A 12 -11.55 1.18 2.39
N ALA A 13 -11.18 1.14 3.67
CA ALA A 13 -12.11 0.94 4.78
C ALA A 13 -13.17 2.04 4.88
N ILE A 14 -12.78 3.31 4.70
CA ILE A 14 -13.70 4.46 4.70
C ILE A 14 -14.67 4.38 3.53
N ARG A 15 -14.18 3.99 2.34
CA ARG A 15 -15.01 3.93 1.12
C ARG A 15 -16.01 2.78 1.14
N THR A 16 -15.63 1.65 1.71
CA THR A 16 -16.50 0.46 1.79
C THR A 16 -17.28 0.36 3.09
N LYS A 17 -17.06 1.30 4.03
CA LYS A 17 -17.62 1.28 5.40
C LYS A 17 -17.45 -0.08 6.09
N SER A 18 -16.35 -0.78 5.79
CA SER A 18 -16.10 -2.14 6.23
C SER A 18 -14.60 -2.40 6.27
N PHE A 19 -14.14 -3.18 7.25
CA PHE A 19 -12.74 -3.56 7.40
C PHE A 19 -12.33 -4.70 6.44
N LEU A 20 -13.29 -5.47 5.92
CA LEU A 20 -13.03 -6.67 5.13
C LEU A 20 -12.14 -6.40 3.90
N PRO A 21 -12.40 -5.36 3.08
CA PRO A 21 -11.58 -5.09 1.91
C PRO A 21 -10.14 -4.71 2.26
N ALA A 22 -9.96 -3.96 3.36
CA ALA A 22 -8.63 -3.60 3.86
C ALA A 22 -7.85 -4.83 4.34
N SER A 23 -8.50 -5.76 5.06
CA SER A 23 -7.87 -7.00 5.51
C SER A 23 -7.47 -7.91 4.35
N ILE A 24 -8.32 -8.04 3.32
CA ILE A 24 -8.02 -8.83 2.11
C ILE A 24 -6.84 -8.21 1.36
N ALA A 25 -6.82 -6.88 1.21
CA ALA A 25 -5.73 -6.16 0.57
C ALA A 25 -4.39 -6.29 1.35
N HIS A 26 -4.44 -6.32 2.68
CA HIS A 26 -3.26 -6.56 3.50
C HIS A 26 -2.73 -7.98 3.34
N GLY A 27 -3.61 -8.98 3.39
CA GLY A 27 -3.25 -10.38 3.22
C GLY A 27 -2.64 -10.65 1.84
N SER A 28 -3.25 -10.12 0.78
CA SER A 28 -2.71 -10.27 -0.58
C SER A 28 -1.35 -9.59 -0.73
N LEU A 29 -1.18 -8.37 -0.21
CA LEU A 29 0.08 -7.65 -0.29
C LEU A 29 1.21 -8.40 0.41
N ASN A 30 0.94 -9.00 1.58
CA ASN A 30 1.93 -9.82 2.28
C ASN A 30 2.25 -11.10 1.48
N GLY A 31 1.23 -11.78 0.93
CA GLY A 31 1.43 -12.98 0.10
C GLY A 31 2.28 -12.73 -1.15
N PHE A 32 2.16 -11.55 -1.77
CA PHE A 32 2.95 -11.17 -2.95
C PHE A 32 4.27 -10.45 -2.62
N ALA A 33 4.54 -10.13 -1.35
CA ALA A 33 5.67 -9.27 -0.99
C ALA A 33 7.04 -9.83 -1.39
N ALA A 34 7.18 -11.15 -1.42
CA ALA A 34 8.42 -11.84 -1.77
C ALA A 34 8.53 -12.20 -3.27
N ILE A 35 7.50 -11.93 -4.09
CA ILE A 35 7.47 -12.39 -5.49
C ILE A 35 8.67 -11.86 -6.29
N SER A 36 9.12 -10.63 -5.98
CA SER A 36 10.20 -9.97 -6.70
C SER A 36 11.58 -10.59 -6.44
N ILE A 37 11.74 -11.28 -5.32
CA ILE A 37 12.99 -11.99 -4.98
C ILE A 37 13.26 -13.11 -5.99
N TRP A 38 12.21 -13.77 -6.49
CA TRP A 38 12.32 -14.83 -7.50
C TRP A 38 12.92 -14.36 -8.83
N PHE A 39 12.87 -13.05 -9.11
CA PHE A 39 13.44 -12.45 -10.32
C PHE A 39 14.79 -11.78 -10.09
N THR A 40 15.40 -11.96 -8.90
CA THR A 40 16.68 -11.34 -8.55
C THR A 40 17.79 -12.38 -8.48
N LEU A 41 18.97 -12.05 -9.01
CA LEU A 41 20.18 -12.86 -8.85
C LEU A 41 20.95 -12.38 -7.61
N GLY A 42 21.30 -13.31 -6.72
CA GLY A 42 22.04 -13.03 -5.49
C GLY A 42 21.17 -12.51 -4.34
N THR A 43 21.80 -11.86 -3.36
CA THR A 43 21.12 -11.33 -2.16
C THR A 43 20.73 -9.85 -2.37
N PRO A 44 19.45 -9.52 -2.63
CA PRO A 44 19.03 -8.14 -2.80
C PRO A 44 19.18 -7.31 -1.52
N ASN A 45 19.69 -6.09 -1.66
CA ASN A 45 19.76 -5.14 -0.55
C ASN A 45 18.33 -4.69 -0.17
N PRO A 46 17.89 -4.80 1.09
CA PRO A 46 16.49 -4.52 1.48
C PRO A 46 16.05 -3.05 1.29
N PHE A 47 16.98 -2.09 1.22
CA PHE A 47 16.66 -0.67 1.03
C PHE A 47 16.50 -0.25 -0.43
N ILE A 48 17.35 -0.79 -1.31
CA ILE A 48 17.31 -0.51 -2.75
C ILE A 48 16.43 -1.51 -3.50
N GLY A 49 16.41 -2.75 -2.98
CA GLY A 49 16.03 -3.96 -3.68
C GLY A 49 14.59 -3.95 -4.17
N PRO A 50 14.24 -4.95 -4.99
CA PRO A 50 12.94 -5.01 -5.64
C PRO A 50 11.82 -5.43 -4.68
N LEU A 51 12.15 -5.66 -3.40
CA LEU A 51 11.16 -5.87 -2.37
C LEU A 51 10.28 -4.62 -2.24
N PRO A 52 8.99 -4.76 -1.91
CA PRO A 52 8.10 -3.63 -1.73
C PRO A 52 8.49 -2.71 -0.55
N THR A 53 9.40 -3.15 0.32
CA THR A 53 10.04 -2.32 1.36
C THR A 53 11.12 -1.41 0.82
N GLY A 54 11.75 -1.76 -0.31
CA GLY A 54 12.81 -0.98 -0.96
C GLY A 54 12.24 0.14 -1.83
N ILE A 55 13.10 1.07 -2.25
CA ILE A 55 12.67 2.22 -3.06
C ILE A 55 12.14 1.76 -4.42
N ILE A 56 12.84 0.85 -5.10
CA ILE A 56 12.48 0.42 -6.46
C ILE A 56 11.18 -0.39 -6.45
N GLY A 57 11.05 -1.38 -5.57
CA GLY A 57 9.83 -2.19 -5.46
C GLY A 57 8.66 -1.45 -4.82
N GLY A 58 8.95 -0.50 -3.92
CA GLY A 58 7.96 0.23 -3.14
C GLY A 58 7.42 1.50 -3.80
N ILE A 59 8.03 2.01 -4.87
CA ILE A 59 7.65 3.31 -5.44
C ILE A 59 6.19 3.38 -5.89
N GLY A 60 5.68 2.30 -6.50
CA GLY A 60 4.27 2.21 -6.89
C GLY A 60 3.33 2.29 -5.68
N LEU A 61 3.67 1.59 -4.59
CA LEU A 61 2.91 1.61 -3.34
C LEU A 61 2.95 2.99 -2.66
N ILE A 62 4.08 3.70 -2.75
CA ILE A 62 4.22 5.07 -2.26
C ILE A 62 3.30 6.01 -3.03
N ILE A 63 3.33 5.96 -4.37
CA ILE A 63 2.48 6.79 -5.24
C ILE A 63 1.00 6.53 -4.95
N VAL A 64 0.58 5.26 -4.91
CA VAL A 64 -0.81 4.88 -4.59
C VAL A 64 -1.22 5.37 -3.20
N GLY A 65 -0.34 5.24 -2.20
CA GLY A 65 -0.60 5.73 -0.85
C GLY A 65 -0.80 7.25 -0.80
N ILE A 66 0.04 8.02 -1.51
CA ILE A 66 -0.10 9.49 -1.60
C ILE A 66 -1.41 9.87 -2.29
N ILE A 67 -1.77 9.21 -3.39
CA ILE A 67 -3.03 9.47 -4.10
C ILE A 67 -4.23 9.18 -3.18
N CYS A 68 -4.24 8.04 -2.50
CA CYS A 68 -5.28 7.70 -1.54
C CYS A 68 -5.37 8.69 -0.39
N PHE A 69 -4.24 9.16 0.13
CA PHE A 69 -4.20 10.17 1.18
C PHE A 69 -4.89 11.47 0.74
N VAL A 70 -4.56 11.99 -0.44
CA VAL A 70 -5.18 13.20 -0.99
C VAL A 70 -6.67 12.99 -1.29
N TRP A 71 -7.05 11.79 -1.74
CA TRP A 71 -8.43 11.48 -2.11
C TRP A 71 -9.34 11.23 -0.90
N VAL A 72 -8.78 10.79 0.22
CA VAL A 72 -9.55 10.59 1.46
C VAL A 72 -10.03 11.93 2.01
N ASP A 73 -9.18 12.96 1.98
CA ASP A 73 -9.46 14.31 2.47
C ASP A 73 -10.57 15.01 1.68
N ARG A 74 -10.50 14.90 0.34
CA ARG A 74 -11.49 15.49 -0.58
C ARG A 74 -12.91 14.96 -0.44
N LYS A 75 -13.12 13.78 0.16
CA LYS A 75 -14.46 13.19 0.30
C LYS A 75 -14.95 13.13 1.73
N ASN A 76 -14.08 13.33 2.72
CA ASN A 76 -14.50 13.54 4.10
C ASN A 76 -15.22 14.89 4.28
N THR A 77 -14.95 15.86 3.41
CA THR A 77 -15.68 17.15 3.33
C THR A 77 -17.09 17.04 2.73
N ALA A 78 -17.43 15.93 2.06
CA ALA A 78 -18.77 15.67 1.52
C ALA A 78 -19.70 14.94 2.51
N VAL A 79 -19.17 14.45 3.63
CA VAL A 79 -19.93 13.91 4.75
C VAL A 79 -19.74 14.87 5.92
N LYS A 80 -20.37 16.06 5.83
CA LYS A 80 -20.62 16.87 7.03
C LYS A 80 -21.71 16.16 7.86
N PRO A 81 -21.62 16.20 9.20
CA PRO A 81 -22.71 15.75 10.07
C PRO A 81 -24.00 16.51 9.78
#